data_AF-A0A7K1V9R0-F1
#
_entry.id   AF-A0A7K1V9R0-F1
#
_cell.length_a   1.000
_cell.length_b   1.000
_cell.length_c   1.000
_cell.angle_alpha   90.00
_cell.angle_beta   90.00
_cell.angle_gamma   90.00
#
_symmetry.space_group_name_H-M   'P 1'
#
loop_
_entity.id
_entity.type
_entity.pdbx_description
1 polymer ?
#
loop_
_entity_poly.entity_id
_entity_poly.type
_entity_poly.pdbx_seq_one_letter_code
_entity_poly.pdbx_strand_id
1 'polypeptide(L)'
;MGRKLATGVLAAVALAAAACAQHPGTAPLAGNPAPRPVGPASTTPAPPVSDLPPCGDIASAATPPDCYLQSRDSAGLTFEVRHTGSGQRASVGVTVLAPTGTTVQTLTERDVGTTAPRLRDLDNDGRDELIIPIMTADANTRYIVYRATADAVPFHRAGELAGIVLDTTATGYVVVTAHDGYELWKIEFWTFDADTLQPLVTAEVHFLDDGTGHIGGSRCTVTDTGGLARTGLTLDDATTQFCAEPTVLRVRR
;
A
#
# COMPACT_ATOMS: atom_id res chain seq x y z
N MET A 1 0.02 -50.70 -57.22
CA MET A 1 -1.36 -51.19 -56.99
C MET A 1 -1.82 -50.59 -55.67
N GLY A 2 -2.92 -49.85 -55.52
CA GLY A 2 -4.00 -49.48 -56.43
C GLY A 2 -4.66 -48.16 -55.98
N ARG A 3 -5.27 -47.48 -56.97
CA ARG A 3 -6.16 -46.31 -56.89
C ARG A 3 -7.48 -46.68 -56.15
N LYS A 4 -8.43 -45.84 -55.71
CA LYS A 4 -9.00 -44.51 -56.05
C LYS A 4 -9.70 -43.99 -54.75
N LEU A 5 -10.01 -42.72 -54.52
CA LEU A 5 -11.14 -41.95 -55.10
C LEU A 5 -11.07 -40.47 -54.65
N ALA A 6 -11.66 -39.60 -55.47
CA ALA A 6 -11.61 -38.15 -55.42
C ALA A 6 -12.91 -37.52 -54.90
N THR A 7 -12.82 -36.31 -54.34
CA THR A 7 -13.78 -35.16 -54.34
C THR A 7 -13.21 -34.13 -53.35
N GLY A 8 -13.03 -32.83 -53.57
CA GLY A 8 -13.48 -31.90 -54.60
C GLY A 8 -14.37 -30.83 -53.96
N VAL A 9 -13.83 -29.65 -53.57
CA VAL A 9 -14.56 -28.35 -53.50
C VAL A 9 -13.55 -27.20 -53.65
N LEU A 10 -13.79 -26.36 -54.67
CA LEU A 10 -13.23 -25.02 -54.87
C LEU A 10 -14.19 -24.00 -54.24
N ALA A 11 -13.69 -23.00 -53.51
CA ALA A 11 -14.45 -21.79 -53.20
C ALA A 11 -13.56 -20.54 -53.11
N ALA A 12 -13.80 -19.67 -54.09
CA ALA A 12 -13.46 -18.27 -54.31
C ALA A 12 -12.77 -17.44 -53.22
N VAL A 13 -11.66 -16.81 -53.64
CA VAL A 13 -11.08 -15.59 -53.07
C VAL A 13 -11.87 -14.39 -53.59
N ALA A 14 -12.48 -13.59 -52.70
CA ALA A 14 -13.01 -12.29 -53.05
C ALA A 14 -12.01 -11.21 -52.62
N LEU A 15 -11.32 -10.61 -53.60
CA LEU A 15 -10.59 -9.36 -53.42
C LEU A 15 -11.60 -8.20 -53.37
N ALA A 16 -11.66 -7.49 -52.24
CA ALA A 16 -12.29 -6.18 -52.18
C ALA A 16 -11.23 -5.12 -52.47
N ALA A 17 -11.22 -4.61 -53.71
CA ALA A 17 -10.56 -3.37 -54.08
C ALA A 17 -11.44 -2.20 -53.61
N ALA A 18 -11.02 -1.50 -52.56
CA ALA A 18 -11.60 -0.21 -52.18
C ALA A 18 -10.69 0.90 -52.73
N ALA A 19 -11.32 1.73 -53.56
CA ALA A 19 -10.71 2.78 -54.36
C ALA A 19 -10.02 3.87 -53.54
N CYS A 20 -8.88 4.34 -54.06
CA CYS A 20 -8.28 5.60 -53.67
C CYS A 20 -9.18 6.77 -54.10
N ALA A 21 -10.00 7.28 -53.19
CA ALA A 21 -10.58 8.61 -53.33
C ALA A 21 -9.57 9.64 -52.81
N GLN A 22 -8.98 10.40 -53.75
CA GLN A 22 -8.16 11.56 -53.45
C GLN A 22 -9.05 12.63 -52.80
N HIS A 23 -8.77 12.96 -51.54
CA HIS A 23 -9.33 14.16 -50.92
C HIS A 23 -8.47 15.38 -51.25
N PRO A 24 -9.10 16.53 -51.59
CA PRO A 24 -8.41 17.77 -51.85
C PRO A 24 -7.76 18.30 -50.57
N GLY A 25 -6.53 18.80 -50.71
CA GLY A 25 -5.77 19.38 -49.61
C GLY A 25 -6.47 20.59 -49.01
N THR A 26 -6.96 20.43 -47.79
CA THR A 26 -7.29 21.54 -46.89
C THR A 26 -6.01 22.11 -46.31
N ALA A 27 -5.81 23.42 -46.51
CA ALA A 27 -4.76 24.21 -45.87
C ALA A 27 -4.79 24.07 -44.33
N PRO A 28 -3.65 24.22 -43.64
CA PRO A 28 -3.59 24.06 -42.20
C PRO A 28 -4.39 25.18 -41.51
N LEU A 29 -5.45 24.80 -40.81
CA LEU A 29 -6.09 25.65 -39.82
C LEU A 29 -5.11 25.83 -38.66
N ALA A 30 -4.44 26.98 -38.64
CA ALA A 30 -3.75 27.48 -37.47
C ALA A 30 -4.78 27.70 -36.36
N GLY A 31 -4.71 26.85 -35.32
CA GLY A 31 -5.59 26.92 -34.17
C GLY A 31 -5.35 25.75 -33.23
N ASN A 32 -4.20 25.73 -32.55
CA ASN A 32 -4.06 24.90 -31.37
C ASN A 32 -5.12 25.34 -30.35
N PRO A 33 -6.06 24.49 -29.93
CA PRO A 33 -6.83 24.80 -28.74
C PRO A 33 -5.84 24.85 -27.58
N ALA A 34 -5.67 26.04 -27.00
CA ALA A 34 -4.89 26.21 -25.78
C ALA A 34 -5.39 25.22 -24.72
N PRO A 35 -4.50 24.59 -23.93
CA PRO A 35 -4.92 23.79 -22.79
C PRO A 35 -5.82 24.65 -21.91
N ARG A 36 -7.05 24.20 -21.65
CA ARG A 36 -7.86 24.79 -20.58
C ARG A 36 -7.04 24.71 -19.30
N PRO A 37 -6.85 25.81 -18.55
CA PRO A 37 -6.31 25.73 -17.22
C PRO A 37 -7.31 24.90 -16.40
N VAL A 38 -6.97 23.64 -16.13
CA VAL A 38 -7.61 22.90 -15.05
C VAL A 38 -7.07 23.57 -13.79
N GLY A 39 -7.80 24.56 -13.29
CA GLY A 39 -7.51 25.13 -11.99
C GLY A 39 -7.47 23.99 -10.97
N PRO A 40 -6.57 24.03 -9.97
CA PRO A 40 -6.55 23.01 -8.93
C PRO A 40 -7.95 22.94 -8.33
N ALA A 41 -8.58 21.76 -8.41
CA ALA A 41 -9.82 21.52 -7.70
C ALA A 41 -9.48 21.62 -6.22
N SER A 42 -9.77 22.77 -5.61
CA SER A 42 -9.79 22.91 -4.16
C SER A 42 -11.02 22.17 -3.65
N THR A 43 -10.91 20.84 -3.55
CA THR A 43 -11.86 20.05 -2.77
C THR A 43 -11.52 20.30 -1.31
N THR A 44 -12.13 21.33 -0.72
CA THR A 44 -12.21 21.43 0.73
C THR A 44 -12.80 20.11 1.23
N PRO A 45 -12.09 19.35 2.09
CA PRO A 45 -12.62 18.11 2.62
C PRO A 45 -13.98 18.37 3.27
N ALA A 46 -14.94 17.48 3.01
CA ALA A 46 -16.23 17.56 3.70
C ALA A 46 -15.98 17.52 5.22
N PRO A 47 -16.77 18.27 6.02
CA PRO A 47 -16.66 18.18 7.47
C PRO A 47 -16.95 16.72 7.91
N PRO A 48 -16.25 16.23 8.96
CA PRO A 48 -16.46 14.88 9.45
C PRO A 48 -17.91 14.71 9.94
N VAL A 49 -18.47 13.53 9.70
CA VAL A 49 -19.85 13.19 10.11
C VAL A 49 -19.93 12.62 11.54
N SER A 50 -18.80 12.50 12.23
CA SER A 50 -18.73 12.00 13.61
C SER A 50 -18.71 13.14 14.63
N ASP A 51 -19.39 12.94 15.75
CA ASP A 51 -19.35 13.84 16.92
C ASP A 51 -18.19 13.52 17.89
N LEU A 52 -17.40 12.48 17.60
CA LEU A 52 -16.22 12.12 18.40
C LEU A 52 -15.09 13.14 18.21
N PRO A 53 -14.13 13.25 19.14
CA PRO A 53 -12.90 14.01 18.88
C PRO A 53 -12.01 13.27 17.84
N PRO A 54 -11.15 13.97 17.09
CA PRO A 54 -10.20 13.32 16.19
C PRO A 54 -9.22 12.45 16.98
N CYS A 55 -8.82 11.31 16.42
CA CYS A 55 -7.79 10.47 17.03
C CYS A 55 -6.45 11.21 17.08
N GLY A 56 -5.73 11.06 18.18
CA GLY A 56 -4.37 11.59 18.37
C GLY A 56 -3.32 10.49 18.36
N ASP A 57 -2.05 10.88 18.15
CA ASP A 57 -0.95 9.94 17.95
C ASP A 57 -0.52 9.19 19.22
N ILE A 58 -0.89 9.70 20.42
CA ILE A 58 -0.47 9.11 21.70
C ILE A 58 -1.63 9.16 22.70
N ALA A 59 -2.15 8.00 23.08
CA ALA A 59 -3.03 7.91 24.24
C ALA A 59 -2.17 7.85 25.51
N SER A 60 -2.27 8.87 26.36
CA SER A 60 -1.66 8.88 27.69
C SER A 60 -2.43 8.05 28.73
N ALA A 61 -3.51 7.38 28.30
CA ALA A 61 -4.42 6.62 29.16
C ALA A 61 -4.30 5.11 28.91
N ALA A 62 -4.56 4.31 29.95
CA ALA A 62 -4.55 2.85 29.88
C ALA A 62 -5.60 2.27 28.91
N THR A 63 -6.65 3.05 28.62
CA THR A 63 -7.59 2.83 27.51
C THR A 63 -7.63 4.13 26.72
N PRO A 64 -7.33 4.12 25.41
CA PRO A 64 -7.44 5.31 24.57
C PRO A 64 -8.89 5.84 24.55
N PRO A 65 -9.09 7.16 24.47
CA PRO A 65 -10.44 7.70 24.29
C PRO A 65 -11.03 7.24 22.95
N ASP A 66 -12.36 7.16 22.90
CA ASP A 66 -13.08 7.04 21.63
C ASP A 66 -12.80 8.27 20.77
N CYS A 67 -12.63 8.05 19.47
CA CYS A 67 -12.20 9.08 18.55
C CYS A 67 -12.64 8.78 17.11
N TYR A 68 -12.41 9.69 16.17
CA TYR A 68 -12.59 9.42 14.74
C TYR A 68 -11.33 9.66 13.91
N LEU A 69 -11.25 8.97 12.78
CA LEU A 69 -10.32 9.24 11.68
C LEU A 69 -11.11 9.71 10.46
N GLN A 70 -10.54 10.64 9.70
CA GLN A 70 -11.12 11.12 8.44
C GLN A 70 -10.20 10.73 7.30
N SER A 71 -10.72 9.97 6.34
CA SER A 71 -10.02 9.64 5.09
C SER A 71 -9.73 10.91 4.30
N ARG A 72 -8.54 10.94 3.70
CA ARG A 72 -8.11 12.00 2.77
C ARG A 72 -8.34 11.61 1.31
N ASP A 73 -8.72 10.36 1.05
CA ASP A 73 -9.07 9.87 -0.28
C ASP A 73 -10.38 10.47 -0.82
N SER A 74 -10.66 10.21 -2.09
CA SER A 74 -11.89 10.68 -2.75
C SER A 74 -13.17 10.03 -2.22
N ALA A 75 -13.08 8.91 -1.49
CA ALA A 75 -14.24 8.28 -0.88
C ALA A 75 -14.72 9.06 0.36
N GLY A 76 -13.83 9.83 1.00
CA GLY A 76 -14.19 10.78 2.07
C GLY A 76 -14.79 10.12 3.31
N LEU A 77 -14.44 8.84 3.56
CA LEU A 77 -15.01 8.04 4.64
C LEU A 77 -14.56 8.56 6.02
N THR A 78 -15.45 8.42 7.01
CA THR A 78 -15.15 8.67 8.43
C THR A 78 -15.12 7.34 9.17
N PHE A 79 -14.17 7.15 10.09
CA PHE A 79 -14.01 5.95 10.88
C PHE A 79 -14.19 6.30 12.34
N GLU A 80 -15.32 5.92 12.94
CA GLU A 80 -15.50 6.03 14.40
C GLU A 80 -14.79 4.87 15.09
N VAL A 81 -13.84 5.19 15.95
CA VAL A 81 -13.03 4.24 16.71
C VAL A 81 -13.53 4.23 18.16
N ARG A 82 -13.99 3.06 18.62
CA ARG A 82 -14.44 2.86 19.99
C ARG A 82 -13.63 1.79 20.69
N HIS A 83 -13.12 2.12 21.87
CA HIS A 83 -12.30 1.21 22.66
C HIS A 83 -13.15 0.55 23.74
N THR A 84 -12.97 -0.75 23.95
CA THR A 84 -13.60 -1.46 25.06
C THR A 84 -12.59 -2.37 25.75
N GLY A 85 -12.79 -2.62 27.05
CA GLY A 85 -11.86 -3.41 27.86
C GLY A 85 -10.60 -2.63 28.28
N SER A 86 -9.63 -3.36 28.83
CA SER A 86 -8.36 -2.82 29.31
C SER A 86 -7.24 -3.86 29.27
N GLY A 87 -5.99 -3.39 29.18
CA GLY A 87 -4.81 -4.25 29.11
C GLY A 87 -4.90 -5.28 27.97
N GLN A 88 -4.50 -6.52 28.24
CA GLN A 88 -4.50 -7.63 27.27
C GLN A 88 -5.90 -8.11 26.83
N ARG A 89 -6.98 -7.47 27.31
CA ARG A 89 -8.37 -7.76 26.89
C ARG A 89 -9.02 -6.57 26.21
N ALA A 90 -8.23 -5.54 25.89
CA ALA A 90 -8.73 -4.41 25.14
C ALA A 90 -9.11 -4.85 23.71
N SER A 91 -10.14 -4.21 23.17
CA SER A 91 -10.56 -4.36 21.78
C SER A 91 -10.95 -3.02 21.20
N VAL A 92 -10.85 -2.91 19.90
CA VAL A 92 -11.29 -1.73 19.14
C VAL A 92 -12.41 -2.13 18.19
N GLY A 93 -13.51 -1.41 18.25
CA GLY A 93 -14.56 -1.44 17.24
C GLY A 93 -14.40 -0.23 16.32
N VAL A 94 -14.40 -0.44 15.00
CA VAL A 94 -14.32 0.65 14.02
C VAL A 94 -15.60 0.65 13.19
N THR A 95 -16.36 1.74 13.23
CA THR A 95 -17.54 1.94 12.38
C THR A 95 -17.17 2.86 11.23
N VAL A 96 -17.25 2.35 10.01
CA VAL A 96 -16.98 3.11 8.78
C VAL A 96 -18.26 3.78 8.31
N LEU A 97 -18.21 5.09 8.15
CA LEU A 97 -19.32 5.94 7.73
C LEU A 97 -19.03 6.54 6.36
N ALA A 98 -20.04 6.53 5.50
CA ALA A 98 -20.05 7.29 4.26
C ALA A 98 -20.11 8.80 4.56
N PRO A 99 -19.77 9.69 3.60
CA PRO A 99 -19.91 11.15 3.76
C PRO A 99 -21.32 11.63 4.13
N THR A 100 -22.34 10.78 3.94
CA THR A 100 -23.73 11.04 4.33
C THR A 100 -24.02 10.71 5.80
N GLY A 101 -23.06 10.16 6.55
CA GLY A 101 -23.25 9.63 7.91
C GLY A 101 -23.82 8.20 7.94
N THR A 102 -24.08 7.58 6.79
CA THR A 102 -24.59 6.21 6.73
C THR A 102 -23.48 5.20 7.03
N THR A 103 -23.74 4.25 7.92
CA THR A 103 -22.80 3.16 8.19
C THR A 103 -22.62 2.26 6.97
N VAL A 104 -21.37 2.08 6.56
CA VAL A 104 -20.94 1.17 5.49
C VAL A 104 -20.56 -0.18 6.07
N GLN A 105 -19.79 -0.19 7.15
CA GLN A 105 -19.19 -1.39 7.71
C GLN A 105 -18.83 -1.20 9.18
N THR A 106 -18.77 -2.32 9.92
CA THR A 106 -18.16 -2.36 11.24
C THR A 106 -17.04 -3.41 11.25
N LEU A 107 -15.89 -3.03 11.79
CA LEU A 107 -14.71 -3.88 11.99
C LEU A 107 -14.47 -4.04 13.49
N THR A 108 -13.86 -5.14 13.90
CA THR A 108 -13.52 -5.36 15.30
C THR A 108 -12.21 -6.11 15.41
N GLU A 109 -11.30 -5.60 16.22
CA GLU A 109 -10.04 -6.25 16.55
C GLU A 109 -9.87 -6.36 18.05
N ARG A 110 -9.25 -7.47 18.48
CA ARG A 110 -8.99 -7.78 19.89
C ARG A 110 -7.51 -7.70 20.19
N ASP A 111 -7.21 -7.81 21.47
CA ASP A 111 -5.86 -7.80 22.01
C ASP A 111 -5.11 -6.54 21.55
N VAL A 112 -5.80 -5.39 21.57
CA VAL A 112 -5.28 -4.11 21.07
C VAL A 112 -4.50 -3.35 22.15
N GLY A 113 -3.47 -2.62 21.72
CA GLY A 113 -2.69 -1.75 22.58
C GLY A 113 -3.39 -0.42 22.87
N THR A 114 -2.63 0.52 23.46
CA THR A 114 -3.09 1.90 23.70
C THR A 114 -2.81 2.84 22.52
N THR A 115 -2.22 2.35 21.43
CA THR A 115 -1.95 3.18 20.26
C THR A 115 -3.20 3.25 19.39
N ALA A 116 -3.64 4.46 19.06
CA ALA A 116 -4.81 4.66 18.22
C ALA A 116 -4.58 4.11 16.80
N PRO A 117 -5.63 3.60 16.13
CA PRO A 117 -5.60 3.34 14.69
C PRO A 117 -5.27 4.61 13.89
N ARG A 118 -4.80 4.42 12.65
CA ARG A 118 -4.50 5.52 11.73
C ARG A 118 -4.87 5.17 10.29
N LEU A 119 -5.01 6.20 9.46
CA LEU A 119 -5.23 6.09 8.01
C LEU A 119 -3.97 6.54 7.27
N ARG A 120 -3.59 5.79 6.23
CA ARG A 120 -2.50 6.16 5.32
C ARG A 120 -2.62 5.36 4.02
N ASP A 121 -2.50 6.03 2.89
CA ASP A 121 -2.23 5.41 1.59
C ASP A 121 -0.85 4.73 1.61
N LEU A 122 -0.85 3.40 1.61
CA LEU A 122 0.36 2.57 1.79
C LEU A 122 1.04 2.20 0.48
N ASP A 123 0.33 2.18 -0.64
CA ASP A 123 0.89 1.80 -1.94
C ASP A 123 0.78 2.88 -3.02
N ASN A 124 0.36 4.09 -2.63
CA ASN A 124 0.16 5.26 -3.47
C ASN A 124 -0.95 5.05 -4.53
N ASP A 125 -1.98 4.27 -4.24
CA ASP A 125 -3.15 4.10 -5.13
C ASP A 125 -4.21 5.21 -4.97
N GLY A 126 -4.00 6.11 -4.00
CA GLY A 126 -4.89 7.22 -3.69
C GLY A 126 -6.04 6.86 -2.74
N ARG A 127 -6.09 5.63 -2.21
CA ARG A 127 -6.98 5.19 -1.15
C ARG A 127 -6.21 5.05 0.16
N ASP A 128 -6.84 5.43 1.26
CA ASP A 128 -6.22 5.24 2.58
C ASP A 128 -6.46 3.81 3.10
N GLU A 129 -5.40 3.12 3.54
CA GLU A 129 -5.53 1.92 4.36
C GLU A 129 -5.78 2.25 5.82
N LEU A 130 -6.56 1.41 6.50
CA LEU A 130 -6.74 1.44 7.95
C LEU A 130 -5.71 0.54 8.63
N ILE A 131 -4.90 1.14 9.49
CA ILE A 131 -3.81 0.47 10.21
C ILE A 131 -4.16 0.44 11.70
N ILE A 132 -4.36 -0.75 12.25
CA ILE A 132 -4.73 -0.97 13.65
C ILE A 132 -3.55 -1.61 14.39
N PRO A 133 -2.91 -0.89 15.33
CA PRO A 133 -1.93 -1.48 16.24
C PRO A 133 -2.62 -2.46 17.19
N ILE A 134 -2.25 -3.75 17.14
CA ILE A 134 -2.82 -4.77 18.02
C ILE A 134 -1.89 -5.06 19.20
N MET A 135 -0.63 -5.41 18.97
CA MET A 135 0.27 -5.80 20.07
C MET A 135 1.47 -4.89 20.09
N THR A 136 1.70 -4.18 21.18
CA THR A 136 2.97 -3.52 21.45
C THR A 136 3.78 -4.47 22.34
N ALA A 137 4.66 -5.28 21.74
CA ALA A 137 5.70 -5.98 22.50
C ALA A 137 6.84 -5.00 22.81
N ASP A 138 7.74 -5.37 23.73
CA ASP A 138 8.80 -4.47 24.25
C ASP A 138 9.67 -3.82 23.14
N ALA A 139 9.78 -4.46 21.97
CA ALA A 139 10.56 -3.95 20.83
C ALA A 139 9.73 -3.67 19.57
N ASN A 140 8.67 -4.44 19.29
CA ASN A 140 7.95 -4.40 18.01
C ASN A 140 6.45 -4.22 18.21
N THR A 141 5.83 -3.44 17.34
CA THR A 141 4.38 -3.32 17.23
C THR A 141 3.87 -4.23 16.12
N ARG A 142 2.84 -5.03 16.39
CA ARG A 142 2.05 -5.73 15.38
C ARG A 142 0.91 -4.84 14.92
N TYR A 143 0.72 -4.79 13.61
CA TYR A 143 -0.32 -4.02 12.95
C TYR A 143 -1.21 -4.96 12.15
N ILE A 144 -2.52 -4.76 12.24
CA ILE A 144 -3.47 -5.28 11.26
C ILE A 144 -3.71 -4.19 10.22
N VAL A 145 -3.65 -4.57 8.94
CA VAL A 145 -3.92 -3.67 7.82
C VAL A 145 -5.23 -4.07 7.17
N TYR A 146 -6.12 -3.08 7.02
CA TYR A 146 -7.35 -3.17 6.27
C TYR A 146 -7.23 -2.29 5.03
N ARG A 147 -7.63 -2.84 3.88
CA ARG A 147 -7.54 -2.18 2.58
C ARG A 147 -8.89 -2.12 1.88
N ALA A 148 -9.11 -1.04 1.14
CA ALA A 148 -10.12 -0.95 0.10
C ALA A 148 -9.42 -0.57 -1.22
N THR A 149 -9.84 -1.15 -2.35
CA THR A 149 -9.23 -0.90 -3.67
C THR A 149 -10.14 -0.06 -4.56
N ALA A 150 -9.55 0.81 -5.38
CA ALA A 150 -10.25 1.60 -6.40
C ALA A 150 -11.45 2.39 -5.83
N ASP A 151 -12.69 2.08 -6.25
CA ASP A 151 -13.92 2.71 -5.74
C ASP A 151 -14.64 1.84 -4.70
N ALA A 152 -14.06 0.71 -4.29
CA ALA A 152 -14.66 -0.17 -3.30
C ALA A 152 -14.80 0.57 -1.97
N VAL A 153 -16.00 0.54 -1.42
CA VAL A 153 -16.29 1.11 -0.09
C VAL A 153 -15.92 0.16 1.06
N PRO A 154 -16.17 -1.17 0.98
CA PRO A 154 -15.84 -2.05 2.10
C PRO A 154 -14.33 -2.29 2.19
N PHE A 155 -13.84 -2.35 3.41
CA PHE A 155 -12.47 -2.71 3.75
C PHE A 155 -12.35 -4.22 4.00
N HIS A 156 -11.27 -4.79 3.49
CA HIS A 156 -10.87 -6.18 3.65
C HIS A 156 -9.58 -6.26 4.48
N ARG A 157 -9.48 -7.27 5.34
CA ARG A 157 -8.27 -7.49 6.14
C ARG A 157 -7.15 -7.99 5.24
N ALA A 158 -6.22 -7.11 4.90
CA ALA A 158 -5.17 -7.37 3.93
C ALA A 158 -4.00 -8.20 4.50
N GLY A 159 -3.74 -8.09 5.80
CA GLY A 159 -2.67 -8.85 6.43
C GLY A 159 -2.21 -8.25 7.75
N GLU A 160 -1.09 -8.77 8.23
CA GLU A 160 -0.44 -8.32 9.46
C GLU A 160 1.03 -8.00 9.20
N LEU A 161 1.52 -6.97 9.87
CA LEU A 161 2.90 -6.50 9.80
C LEU A 161 3.46 -6.39 11.22
N ALA A 162 4.76 -6.59 11.40
CA ALA A 162 5.40 -6.51 12.72
C ALA A 162 6.74 -5.78 12.66
N GLY A 163 6.86 -4.68 13.39
CA GLY A 163 8.11 -3.93 13.50
C GLY A 163 8.00 -2.68 14.35
N ILE A 164 9.09 -1.92 14.40
CA ILE A 164 9.22 -0.68 15.17
C ILE A 164 8.59 0.48 14.41
N VAL A 165 8.81 0.50 13.09
CA VAL A 165 8.39 1.57 12.20
C VAL A 165 7.71 0.97 10.98
N LEU A 166 6.54 1.51 10.65
CA LEU A 166 5.84 1.26 9.38
C LEU A 166 5.95 2.52 8.52
N ASP A 167 6.55 2.39 7.35
CA ASP A 167 6.77 3.46 6.38
C ASP A 167 6.33 3.03 4.98
N THR A 168 6.48 3.94 4.00
CA THR A 168 6.27 3.65 2.58
C THR A 168 7.45 4.15 1.77
N THR A 169 7.67 3.55 0.60
CA THR A 169 8.65 4.03 -0.39
C THR A 169 7.96 4.91 -1.43
N ALA A 170 8.75 5.71 -2.14
CA ALA A 170 8.27 6.46 -3.30
C ALA A 170 7.75 5.55 -4.43
N THR A 171 8.20 4.30 -4.48
CA THR A 171 7.79 3.28 -5.44
C THR A 171 6.58 2.46 -5.00
N GLY A 172 5.92 2.82 -3.89
CA GLY A 172 4.67 2.17 -3.46
C GLY A 172 4.85 0.86 -2.68
N TYR A 173 6.05 0.58 -2.16
CA TYR A 173 6.24 -0.50 -1.19
C TYR A 173 5.86 -0.06 0.22
N VAL A 174 5.19 -0.94 0.93
CA VAL A 174 5.04 -0.85 2.39
C VAL A 174 6.32 -1.36 3.02
N VAL A 175 6.86 -0.62 3.99
CA VAL A 175 8.13 -0.96 4.63
C VAL A 175 7.94 -1.11 6.12
N VAL A 176 8.53 -2.18 6.67
CA VAL A 176 8.55 -2.42 8.10
C VAL A 176 9.99 -2.58 8.55
N THR A 177 10.42 -1.75 9.50
CA THR A 177 11.76 -1.82 10.08
C THR A 177 11.68 -2.46 11.46
N ALA A 178 12.48 -3.51 11.68
CA ALA A 178 12.66 -4.17 12.96
C ALA A 178 14.16 -4.33 13.27
N HIS A 179 14.52 -4.38 14.54
CA HIS A 179 15.86 -4.79 14.97
C HIS A 179 15.81 -6.27 15.39
N ASP A 180 16.87 -7.02 15.07
CA ASP A 180 17.02 -8.43 15.41
C ASP A 180 18.37 -8.61 16.11
N GLY A 181 18.38 -8.35 17.43
CA GLY A 181 19.63 -8.19 18.19
C GLY A 181 20.21 -6.79 18.09
N TYR A 182 21.49 -6.64 18.43
CA TYR A 182 22.21 -5.35 18.47
C TYR A 182 22.91 -5.04 17.14
N GLU A 183 23.26 -6.07 16.39
CA GLU A 183 24.10 -6.04 15.20
C GLU A 183 23.32 -6.13 13.90
N LEU A 184 22.03 -6.49 13.93
CA LEU A 184 21.22 -6.73 12.75
C LEU A 184 19.91 -5.96 12.80
N TRP A 185 19.61 -5.30 11.68
CA TRP A 185 18.32 -4.71 11.38
C TRP A 185 17.71 -5.36 10.16
N LYS A 186 16.42 -5.66 10.24
CA LYS A 186 15.61 -6.19 9.15
C LYS A 186 14.66 -5.13 8.67
N ILE A 187 14.73 -4.83 7.38
CA ILE A 187 13.85 -3.90 6.69
C ILE A 187 13.08 -4.72 5.66
N GLU A 188 11.83 -5.03 5.99
CA GLU A 188 10.97 -5.83 5.15
C GLU A 188 10.22 -4.94 4.18
N PHE A 189 10.24 -5.32 2.90
CA PHE A 189 9.47 -4.67 1.84
C PHE A 189 8.29 -5.55 1.49
N TRP A 190 7.12 -4.93 1.42
CA TRP A 190 5.85 -5.57 1.13
C TRP A 190 5.16 -4.82 0.00
N THR A 191 4.30 -5.53 -0.71
CA THR A 191 3.41 -4.96 -1.72
C THR A 191 2.03 -5.57 -1.55
N PHE A 192 1.03 -4.99 -2.19
CA PHE A 192 -0.28 -5.62 -2.25
C PHE A 192 -0.42 -6.38 -3.55
N ASP A 193 -0.97 -7.59 -3.44
CA ASP A 193 -1.53 -8.33 -4.57
C ASP A 193 -3.05 -8.34 -4.37
N ALA A 194 -3.74 -7.56 -5.22
CA ALA A 194 -5.14 -7.20 -5.02
C ALA A 194 -5.40 -6.61 -3.62
N ASP A 195 -6.15 -7.33 -2.78
CA ASP A 195 -6.55 -6.90 -1.44
C ASP A 195 -5.64 -7.46 -0.33
N THR A 196 -4.56 -8.18 -0.68
CA THR A 196 -3.73 -8.93 0.27
C THR A 196 -2.30 -8.41 0.31
N LEU A 197 -1.75 -8.22 1.51
CA LEU A 197 -0.33 -7.91 1.70
C LEU A 197 0.54 -9.14 1.39
N GLN A 198 1.56 -8.94 0.56
CA GLN A 198 2.51 -9.96 0.14
C GLN A 198 3.95 -9.53 0.45
N PRO A 199 4.76 -10.39 1.07
CA PRO A 199 6.17 -10.09 1.31
C PRO A 199 6.91 -10.07 -0.02
N LEU A 200 7.83 -9.12 -0.18
CA LEU A 200 8.62 -8.95 -1.39
C LEU A 200 10.05 -9.44 -1.19
N VAL A 201 10.80 -8.71 -0.36
CA VAL A 201 12.19 -8.98 0.01
C VAL A 201 12.46 -8.42 1.41
N THR A 202 13.55 -8.86 2.03
CA THR A 202 14.07 -8.23 3.25
C THR A 202 15.48 -7.70 3.00
N ALA A 203 15.70 -6.41 3.25
CA ALA A 203 17.04 -5.85 3.34
C ALA A 203 17.55 -6.02 4.78
N GLU A 204 18.69 -6.66 4.92
CA GLU A 204 19.38 -6.88 6.19
C GLU A 204 20.57 -5.95 6.30
N VAL A 205 20.59 -5.12 7.34
CA VAL A 205 21.71 -4.25 7.66
C VAL A 205 22.45 -4.84 8.85
N HIS A 206 23.68 -5.31 8.59
CA HIS A 206 24.60 -5.84 9.58
C HIS A 206 25.61 -4.76 9.96
N PHE A 207 25.69 -4.41 11.24
CA PHE A 207 26.75 -3.56 11.77
C PHE A 207 28.05 -4.34 11.90
N LEU A 208 29.14 -3.72 11.50
CA LEU A 208 30.48 -4.30 11.49
C LEU A 208 31.26 -3.75 12.68
N ASP A 209 31.81 -4.63 13.51
CA ASP A 209 32.75 -4.27 14.59
C ASP A 209 34.07 -3.77 13.99
N ASP A 210 34.62 -2.68 14.51
CA ASP A 210 35.93 -2.14 14.12
C ASP A 210 37.12 -2.84 14.80
N GLY A 211 36.85 -3.84 15.64
CA GLY A 211 37.82 -4.57 16.44
C GLY A 211 38.07 -3.96 17.82
N THR A 212 37.39 -2.86 18.16
CA THR A 212 37.47 -2.18 19.46
C THR A 212 36.17 -2.29 20.27
N GLY A 213 35.16 -3.02 19.76
CA GLY A 213 33.83 -3.09 20.36
C GLY A 213 32.95 -1.90 19.98
N HIS A 214 33.32 -1.16 18.93
CA HIS A 214 32.55 -0.06 18.37
C HIS A 214 32.10 -0.41 16.94
N ILE A 215 31.02 0.23 16.48
CA ILE A 215 30.54 0.06 15.10
C ILE A 215 31.47 0.83 14.16
N GLY A 216 32.21 0.09 13.32
CA GLY A 216 33.10 0.63 12.28
C GLY A 216 32.44 0.84 10.91
N GLY A 217 31.23 0.31 10.72
CA GLY A 217 30.47 0.46 9.49
C GLY A 217 29.25 -0.45 9.42
N SER A 218 28.61 -0.50 8.25
CA SER A 218 27.46 -1.35 7.99
C SER A 218 27.53 -2.01 6.62
N ARG A 219 27.05 -3.26 6.53
CA ARG A 219 26.83 -4.00 5.29
C ARG A 219 25.35 -4.23 5.09
N CYS A 220 24.87 -4.04 3.87
CA CYS A 220 23.50 -4.37 3.50
C CYS A 220 23.49 -5.52 2.50
N THR A 221 22.58 -6.47 2.72
CA THR A 221 22.28 -7.59 1.82
C THR A 221 20.77 -7.74 1.68
N VAL A 222 20.29 -8.29 0.57
CA VAL A 222 18.86 -8.58 0.38
C VAL A 222 18.63 -10.08 0.36
N THR A 223 17.54 -10.51 0.98
CA THR A 223 17.02 -11.87 0.92
C THR A 223 15.66 -11.86 0.23
N ASP A 224 15.41 -12.85 -0.63
CA ASP A 224 14.09 -13.06 -1.23
C ASP A 224 13.15 -13.71 -0.21
N THR A 225 12.04 -13.05 0.08
CA THR A 225 11.00 -13.55 0.99
C THR A 225 9.80 -14.15 0.24
N GLY A 226 10.01 -14.51 -1.03
CA GLY A 226 9.02 -15.14 -1.91
C GLY A 226 8.39 -14.17 -2.91
N GLY A 227 8.97 -12.98 -3.08
CA GLY A 227 8.42 -11.95 -3.95
C GLY A 227 9.40 -11.33 -4.94
N LEU A 228 10.70 -11.62 -4.86
CA LEU A 228 11.68 -11.08 -5.78
C LEU A 228 11.31 -11.34 -7.24
N ALA A 229 10.83 -12.54 -7.58
CA ALA A 229 10.41 -12.87 -8.94
C ALA A 229 9.33 -11.94 -9.51
N ARG A 230 8.45 -11.37 -8.66
CA ARG A 230 7.41 -10.41 -9.09
C ARG A 230 7.98 -9.04 -9.47
N THR A 231 9.20 -8.71 -9.02
CA THR A 231 9.88 -7.46 -9.36
C THR A 231 10.56 -7.52 -10.73
N GLY A 232 10.81 -8.71 -11.26
CA GLY A 232 11.64 -8.90 -12.46
C GLY A 232 13.14 -8.64 -12.25
N LEU A 233 13.57 -8.41 -11.01
CA LEU A 233 14.97 -8.15 -10.66
C LEU A 233 15.73 -9.45 -10.38
N THR A 234 17.03 -9.43 -10.65
CA THR A 234 17.95 -10.42 -10.07
C THR A 234 18.21 -10.10 -8.60
N LEU A 235 18.81 -11.02 -7.84
CA LEU A 235 19.16 -10.75 -6.44
C LEU A 235 20.19 -9.62 -6.28
N ASP A 236 21.10 -9.46 -7.24
CA ASP A 236 22.12 -8.42 -7.22
C ASP A 236 21.53 -7.04 -7.52
N ASP A 237 20.62 -6.96 -8.50
CA ASP A 237 19.84 -5.75 -8.77
C ASP A 237 18.93 -5.42 -7.57
N ALA A 238 18.29 -6.47 -7.05
CA ALA A 238 17.68 -6.63 -5.73
C ALA A 238 18.38 -5.80 -4.65
N THR A 239 19.60 -6.26 -4.35
CA THR A 239 20.48 -5.72 -3.33
C THR A 239 20.82 -4.27 -3.62
N THR A 240 21.17 -3.95 -4.87
CA THR A 240 21.53 -2.58 -5.25
C THR A 240 20.38 -1.60 -5.02
N GLN A 241 19.16 -1.97 -5.42
CA GLN A 241 17.98 -1.14 -5.30
C GLN A 241 17.52 -0.98 -3.85
N PHE A 242 17.19 -2.09 -3.17
CA PHE A 242 16.59 -2.01 -1.84
C PHE A 242 17.57 -1.52 -0.77
N CYS A 243 18.88 -1.78 -0.90
CA CYS A 243 19.87 -1.22 0.03
C CYS A 243 20.11 0.28 -0.16
N ALA A 244 19.66 0.87 -1.28
CA ALA A 244 19.71 2.29 -1.54
C ALA A 244 18.44 3.04 -1.08
N GLU A 245 17.40 2.32 -0.63
CA GLU A 245 16.17 2.93 -0.14
C GLU A 245 16.44 3.85 1.06
N PRO A 246 15.84 5.05 1.13
CA PRO A 246 16.08 5.99 2.22
C PRO A 246 15.86 5.39 3.61
N THR A 247 14.88 4.50 3.74
CA THR A 247 14.59 3.82 5.01
C THR A 247 15.70 2.88 5.46
N VAL A 248 16.38 2.19 4.52
CA VAL A 248 17.55 1.35 4.81
C VAL A 248 18.76 2.22 5.11
N LEU A 249 18.96 3.30 4.34
CA LEU A 249 20.05 4.24 4.57
C LEU A 249 19.97 4.95 5.92
N ARG A 250 18.78 5.14 6.51
CA ARG A 250 18.63 5.70 7.86
C ARG A 250 19.21 4.78 8.93
N VAL A 251 19.11 3.47 8.75
CA VAL A 251 19.62 2.47 9.69
C VAL A 251 21.14 2.29 9.55
N ARG A 252 21.66 2.47 8.33
CA ARG A 252 23.08 2.28 8.02
C ARG A 252 24.03 3.37 8.55
N ARG A 253 23.50 4.48 9.05
CA ARG A 253 24.24 5.70 9.44
C ARG A 253 24.75 5.65 10.87
#